data_AF-A0A9E4UGE3-F1
#
_entry.id   AF-A0A9E4UGE3-F1
#
_cell.length_a   1.000
_cell.length_b   1.000
_cell.length_c   1.000
_cell.angle_alpha   90.00
_cell.angle_beta   90.00
_cell.angle_gamma   90.00
#
_symmetry.space_group_name_H-M   'P 1'
#
loop_
_entity.id
_entity.type
_entity.pdbx_description
1 polymer ?
#
loop_
_entity_poly.entity_id
_entity_poly.type
_entity_poly.pdbx_seq_one_letter_code
_entity_poly.pdbx_strand_id
1 'polypeptide(L)'
;SWRIDNLGDRPLEILSAWLPHDKFYSQRRQFDPGLQLPAGGTVDLDLPVACQEPPGARVENAFVILQLVLMGQTWRAFARHLITVDSAGVPQPHCQAISVHPVGVASNGGTREE
;
A
#
# COMPACT_ATOMS: atom_id res chain seq x y z
N SER A 1 2.32 8.95 9.45
CA SER A 1 2.37 9.32 8.03
C SER A 1 3.21 8.30 7.27
N TRP A 2 2.87 8.00 6.02
CA TRP A 2 3.58 7.04 5.15
C TRP A 2 4.18 7.78 3.97
N ARG A 3 5.51 7.81 3.89
CA ARG A 3 6.22 8.40 2.75
C ARG A 3 6.25 7.43 1.58
N ILE A 4 5.89 7.90 0.40
CA ILE A 4 5.94 7.15 -0.85
C ILE A 4 6.79 7.92 -1.84
N ASP A 5 7.86 7.28 -2.30
CA ASP A 5 8.76 7.82 -3.31
C ASP A 5 8.51 7.08 -4.64
N ASN A 6 8.27 7.84 -5.71
CA ASN A 6 8.25 7.30 -7.05
C ASN A 6 9.67 7.33 -7.61
N LEU A 7 10.39 6.21 -7.44
CA LEU A 7 11.74 6.03 -7.96
C LEU A 7 11.77 5.72 -9.48
N GLY A 8 10.60 5.64 -10.12
CA GLY A 8 10.47 5.41 -11.55
C GLY A 8 10.67 6.69 -12.38
N ASP A 9 10.75 6.49 -13.70
CA ASP A 9 10.89 7.53 -14.72
C ASP A 9 9.56 8.07 -15.25
N ARG A 10 8.44 7.54 -14.75
CA ARG A 10 7.08 7.88 -15.20
C ARG A 10 6.22 8.32 -14.02
N PRO A 11 5.29 9.28 -14.23
CA PRO A 11 4.29 9.60 -13.23
C PRO A 11 3.36 8.42 -13.00
N LEU A 12 2.85 8.33 -11.77
CA LEU A 12 1.78 7.41 -11.40
C LEU A 12 0.70 8.15 -10.62
N GLU A 13 -0.49 7.56 -10.57
CA GLU A 13 -1.61 8.07 -9.78
C GLU A 13 -1.96 7.08 -8.68
N ILE A 14 -2.01 7.53 -7.42
CA ILE A 14 -2.45 6.69 -6.30
C ILE A 14 -3.96 6.83 -6.13
N LEU A 15 -4.68 5.73 -6.31
CA LEU A 15 -6.15 5.69 -6.22
C LEU A 15 -6.65 5.39 -4.81
N SER A 16 -5.98 4.50 -4.08
CA SER A 16 -6.35 4.18 -2.69
C SER A 16 -5.19 3.58 -1.91
N ALA A 17 -5.29 3.65 -0.58
CA ALA A 17 -4.34 3.04 0.34
C ALA A 17 -5.05 2.41 1.55
N TRP A 18 -4.55 1.28 2.07
CA TRP A 18 -5.10 0.61 3.24
C TRP A 18 -4.12 -0.38 3.89
N LEU A 19 -4.44 -0.80 5.13
CA LEU A 19 -3.67 -1.77 5.89
C LEU A 19 -4.61 -2.85 6.45
N PRO A 20 -4.68 -4.06 5.87
CA PRO A 20 -5.68 -5.06 6.24
C PRO A 20 -5.22 -6.02 7.36
N HIS A 21 -4.23 -5.66 8.16
CA HIS A 21 -3.69 -6.55 9.20
C HIS A 21 -4.53 -6.46 10.48
N ASP A 22 -4.85 -7.59 11.11
CA ASP A 22 -5.71 -7.67 12.31
C ASP A 22 -5.20 -6.82 13.48
N LYS A 23 -3.89 -6.81 13.72
CA LYS A 23 -3.19 -6.06 14.77
C LYS A 23 -2.73 -4.65 14.38
N PHE A 24 -2.77 -4.34 13.09
CA PHE A 24 -2.26 -3.08 12.54
C PHE A 24 -3.10 -2.68 11.32
N TYR A 25 -4.27 -2.11 11.63
CA TYR A 25 -5.37 -2.00 10.68
C TYR A 25 -5.64 -0.55 10.26
N SER A 26 -5.97 -0.36 8.99
CA SER A 26 -6.54 0.88 8.48
C SER A 26 -7.59 0.55 7.43
N GLN A 27 -8.74 1.22 7.52
CA GLN A 27 -9.77 1.15 6.49
C GLN A 27 -9.21 1.65 5.15
N ARG A 28 -9.82 1.21 4.06
CA ARG A 28 -9.47 1.73 2.74
C ARG A 28 -9.82 3.19 2.63
N ARG A 29 -8.78 4.01 2.42
CA ARG A 29 -8.91 5.40 2.01
C ARG A 29 -8.88 5.47 0.49
N GLN A 30 -9.97 5.94 -0.10
CA GLN A 30 -10.06 6.27 -1.52
C GLN A 30 -9.60 7.73 -1.73
N PHE A 31 -8.91 7.98 -2.83
CA PHE A 31 -8.57 9.31 -3.30
C PHE A 31 -9.38 9.59 -4.57
N ASP A 32 -10.13 10.69 -4.56
CA ASP A 32 -10.92 11.16 -5.70
C ASP A 32 -10.90 12.70 -5.74
N PRO A 33 -10.16 13.33 -6.68
CA PRO A 33 -9.34 12.68 -7.71
C PRO A 33 -8.14 11.92 -7.11
N GLY A 34 -7.55 11.00 -7.87
CA GLY A 34 -6.37 10.25 -7.43
C GLY A 34 -5.16 11.16 -7.21
N LEU A 35 -4.27 10.76 -6.30
CA LEU A 35 -3.09 11.56 -5.97
C LEU A 35 -2.03 11.39 -7.05
N GLN A 36 -1.71 12.47 -7.74
CA GLN A 36 -0.66 12.49 -8.75
C GLN A 36 0.71 12.46 -8.09
N LEU A 37 1.54 11.49 -8.48
CA LEU A 37 2.90 11.33 -8.03
C LEU A 37 3.86 11.37 -9.22
N PRO A 38 4.53 12.52 -9.47
CA PRO A 38 5.49 12.67 -10.57
C PRO A 38 6.64 11.65 -10.52
N ALA A 39 7.32 11.45 -11.65
CA ALA A 39 8.58 10.73 -11.67
C ALA A 39 9.61 11.41 -10.75
N GLY A 40 10.28 10.65 -9.90
CA GLY A 40 11.17 11.19 -8.85
C GLY A 40 10.46 11.97 -7.74
N GLY A 41 9.13 11.99 -7.72
CA GLY A 41 8.32 12.71 -6.74
C GLY A 41 8.13 11.93 -5.44
N THR A 42 7.72 12.65 -4.40
CA THR A 42 7.40 12.11 -3.08
C THR A 42 6.03 12.60 -2.64
N VAL A 43 5.28 11.75 -1.94
CA VAL A 43 4.05 12.12 -1.23
C VAL A 43 4.02 11.48 0.16
N ASP A 44 3.54 12.23 1.14
CA ASP A 44 3.29 11.73 2.49
C ASP A 44 1.77 11.45 2.64
N LEU A 45 1.42 10.20 2.95
CA LEU A 45 0.03 9.77 3.15
C LEU A 45 -0.29 9.60 4.64
N ASP A 46 -1.29 10.33 5.11
CA ASP A 46 -1.84 10.10 6.44
C ASP A 46 -2.95 9.04 6.40
N LEU A 47 -2.64 7.88 6.96
CA LEU A 47 -3.57 6.77 7.15
C LEU A 47 -3.75 6.57 8.65
N PRO A 48 -4.94 6.81 9.22
CA PRO A 48 -5.24 6.45 10.59
C PRO A 48 -5.09 4.93 10.76
N VAL A 49 -4.30 4.50 11.75
CA VAL A 49 -4.06 3.09 12.04
C VAL A 49 -4.57 2.76 13.43
N ALA A 50 -5.36 1.69 13.52
CA ALA A 50 -5.66 1.03 14.78
C ALA A 50 -4.53 0.04 15.09
N CYS A 51 -3.85 0.25 16.22
CA CYS A 51 -2.85 -0.64 16.77
C CYS A 51 -3.07 -0.74 18.28
N GLN A 52 -3.23 -1.96 18.79
CA GLN A 52 -3.46 -2.23 20.22
C GLN A 52 -2.36 -3.11 20.81
N GLU A 53 -1.25 -3.25 20.10
CA GLU A 53 -0.13 -4.09 20.54
C GLU A 53 0.64 -3.40 21.67
N PRO A 54 1.10 -4.16 22.68
CA PRO A 54 1.81 -3.59 23.83
C PRO A 54 3.23 -3.13 23.47
N PRO A 55 3.86 -2.28 24.28
CA PRO A 55 5.29 -1.96 24.16
C PRO A 55 6.16 -3.22 24.05
N GLY A 56 7.12 -3.21 23.13
CA GLY A 56 7.99 -4.34 22.81
C GLY A 56 7.39 -5.38 21.86
N ALA A 57 6.11 -5.25 21.48
CA ALA A 57 5.48 -6.15 20.53
C ALA A 57 6.05 -6.02 19.11
N ARG A 58 5.84 -7.08 18.33
CA ARG A 58 6.24 -7.18 16.92
C ARG A 58 5.05 -7.67 16.10
N VAL A 59 4.66 -6.89 15.09
CA VAL A 59 3.70 -7.29 14.07
C VAL A 59 4.48 -7.58 12.79
N GLU A 60 4.55 -8.86 12.44
CA GLU A 60 5.22 -9.33 11.23
C GLU A 60 4.25 -9.42 10.06
N ASN A 61 4.75 -9.29 8.83
CA ASN A 61 3.94 -9.37 7.62
C ASN A 61 2.78 -8.35 7.57
N ALA A 62 2.94 -7.19 8.19
CA ALA A 62 2.03 -6.08 8.02
C ALA A 62 2.18 -5.48 6.61
N PHE A 63 1.08 -5.14 5.95
CA PHE A 63 1.12 -4.56 4.61
C PHE A 63 0.53 -3.16 4.60
N VAL A 64 1.24 -2.25 3.93
CA VAL A 64 0.62 -1.08 3.30
C VAL A 64 0.33 -1.46 1.87
N ILE A 65 -0.94 -1.38 1.49
CA ILE A 65 -1.37 -1.70 0.14
C ILE A 65 -1.80 -0.42 -0.55
N LEU A 66 -1.26 -0.20 -1.74
CA LEU A 66 -1.65 0.89 -2.63
C LEU A 66 -2.33 0.31 -3.87
N GLN A 67 -3.42 0.92 -4.30
CA GLN A 67 -3.91 0.77 -5.66
C GLN A 67 -3.50 2.00 -6.45
N LEU A 68 -2.89 1.81 -7.61
CA LEU A 68 -2.32 2.89 -8.41
C LEU A 68 -2.56 2.68 -9.91
N VAL A 69 -2.52 3.75 -10.69
CA VAL A 69 -2.50 3.72 -12.15
C VAL A 69 -1.10 4.08 -12.62
N LEU A 70 -0.55 3.25 -13.50
CA LEU A 70 0.69 3.51 -14.20
C LEU A 70 0.48 3.13 -15.67
N MET A 71 0.73 4.08 -16.58
CA MET A 71 0.51 3.91 -18.03
C MET A 71 -0.90 3.44 -18.39
N GLY A 72 -1.92 3.96 -17.70
CA GLY A 72 -3.33 3.60 -17.94
C GLY A 72 -3.73 2.21 -17.43
N GLN A 73 -2.81 1.43 -16.87
CA GLN A 73 -3.10 0.14 -16.25
C GLN A 73 -3.22 0.31 -14.74
N THR A 74 -4.18 -0.39 -14.13
CA THR A 74 -4.28 -0.45 -12.65
C THR A 74 -3.33 -1.50 -12.11
N TRP A 75 -2.61 -1.15 -11.04
CA TRP A 75 -1.69 -2.02 -10.32
C TRP A 75 -2.01 -1.99 -8.81
N ARG A 76 -1.51 -3.01 -8.12
CA ARG A 76 -1.52 -3.09 -6.67
C ARG A 76 -0.09 -3.28 -6.16
N ALA A 77 0.36 -2.32 -5.37
CA ALA A 77 1.62 -2.41 -4.66
C ALA A 77 1.38 -2.92 -3.23
N PHE A 78 2.24 -3.84 -2.79
CA PHE A 78 2.24 -4.41 -1.44
C PHE A 78 3.59 -4.10 -0.82
N ALA A 79 3.62 -3.18 0.14
CA ALA A 79 4.79 -2.89 0.94
C ALA A 79 4.70 -3.67 2.26
N ARG A 80 5.49 -4.72 2.39
CA ARG A 80 5.57 -5.56 3.59
C ARG A 80 6.45 -4.88 4.63
N HIS A 81 5.96 -4.83 5.86
CA HIS A 81 6.61 -4.21 7.00
C HIS A 81 6.73 -5.18 8.17
N LEU A 82 7.80 -5.00 8.94
CA LEU A 82 7.83 -5.32 10.35
C LEU A 82 7.40 -4.05 11.11
N ILE A 83 6.42 -4.16 11.99
CA ILE A 83 6.06 -3.09 12.92
C ILE A 83 6.58 -3.50 14.30
N THR A 84 7.45 -2.68 14.89
CA THR A 84 7.83 -2.83 16.30
C THR A 84 7.14 -1.78 17.13
N VAL A 85 6.67 -2.10 18.33
CA VAL A 85 6.12 -1.10 19.26
C VAL A 85 7.21 -0.71 20.24
N ASP A 86 7.58 0.57 20.28
CA ASP A 86 8.63 1.03 21.19
C ASP A 86 8.16 1.06 22.65
N SER A 87 9.05 1.48 23.56
CA SER A 87 8.76 1.56 24.99
C SER A 87 7.68 2.58 25.36
N ALA A 88 7.38 3.54 24.47
CA ALA A 88 6.31 4.52 24.64
C ALA A 88 4.97 4.03 24.06
N GLY A 89 4.93 2.82 23.49
CA GLY A 89 3.73 2.30 22.85
C GLY A 89 3.53 2.82 21.42
N VAL A 90 4.55 3.44 20.81
CA VAL A 90 4.44 4.00 19.46
C VAL A 90 4.87 2.95 18.42
N PRO A 91 4.03 2.66 17.41
CA PRO A 91 4.41 1.76 16.32
C PRO A 91 5.51 2.37 15.43
N GLN A 92 6.56 1.59 15.20
CA GLN A 92 7.71 1.91 14.36
C GLN A 92 7.71 0.96 13.14
N PRO A 93 7.29 1.44 11.96
CA PRO A 93 7.27 0.62 10.75
C PRO A 93 8.65 0.52 10.10
N HIS A 94 9.01 -0.70 9.68
CA HIS A 94 10.21 -0.97 8.91
C HIS A 94 9.84 -1.69 7.61
N CYS A 95 9.98 -0.99 6.47
CA CYS A 95 9.68 -1.58 5.17
C CYS A 95 10.74 -2.64 4.83
N GLN A 96 10.30 -3.88 4.61
CA GLN A 96 11.17 -5.02 4.34
C GLN A 96 11.21 -5.38 2.86
N ALA A 97 10.08 -5.25 2.16
CA ALA A 97 9.96 -5.60 0.75
C ALA A 97 8.79 -4.87 0.11
N ILE A 98 8.89 -4.61 -1.18
CA ILE A 98 7.79 -4.07 -2.01
C ILE A 98 7.60 -5.01 -3.20
N SER A 99 6.36 -5.38 -3.48
CA SER A 99 5.99 -6.09 -4.71
C SER A 99 4.83 -5.38 -5.40
N VAL A 100 4.77 -5.45 -6.73
CA VAL A 100 3.76 -4.76 -7.53
C VAL A 100 3.17 -5.74 -8.53
N HIS A 101 1.84 -5.80 -8.61
CA HIS A 101 1.11 -6.74 -9.43
C HIS A 101 0.03 -6.03 -10.23
N PRO A 102 -0.21 -6.37 -11.51
CA PRO A 102 -1.29 -5.79 -12.28
C PRO A 102 -2.63 -6.21 -11.65
N VAL A 103 -3.59 -5.26 -11.60
CA VAL A 103 -4.97 -5.57 -11.24
C VAL A 103 -5.70 -5.97 -12.52
N GLY A 104 -5.85 -7.28 -12.71
CA GLY A 104 -6.58 -7.88 -13.82
C GLY A 104 -5.69 -8.23 -15.03
N VAL A 105 -5.45 -9.53 -15.22
CA VAL A 105 -5.73 -10.23 -16.48
C VAL A 105 -6.36 -11.56 -16.07
N ALA A 106 -7.69 -11.62 -15.98
CA ALA A 106 -8.36 -12.91 -16.01
C ALA A 106 -8.30 -13.38 -17.46
N SER A 107 -7.63 -14.50 -17.73
CA SER A 107 -7.76 -15.21 -18.99
C SER A 107 -9.20 -15.69 -19.12
N ASN A 108 -10.06 -14.92 -19.77
CA ASN A 108 -11.24 -15.49 -20.42
C ASN A 108 -10.74 -16.24 -21.66
N GLY A 109 -10.17 -17.43 -21.43
CA GLY A 109 -10.04 -18.45 -22.45
C GLY A 109 -11.45 -18.78 -22.93
N GLY A 110 -11.71 -18.53 -24.20
CA GLY A 110 -13.03 -18.70 -24.78
C GLY A 110 -13.44 -20.16 -24.89
N THR A 111 -14.74 -20.35 -24.89
CA THR A 111 -15.42 -21.12 -25.93
C THR A 111 -16.77 -20.46 -26.17
N ARG A 112 -16.93 -19.86 -27.35
CA ARG A 112 -18.25 -19.84 -28.00
C ARG A 112 -18.36 -21.22 -28.63
N GLU A 113 -19.29 -22.03 -28.13
CA GLU A 113 -19.86 -23.12 -28.91
C GLU A 113 -21.23 -22.66 -29.39
N GLU A 114 -21.52 -23.08 -30.62
CA GLU A 114 -22.60 -22.66 -31.52
C GLU A 114 -24.01 -22.98 -31.01
#